data_AF-A0A858RRY3-F1
#
_entry.id   AF-A0A858RRY3-F1
#
_cell.length_a   1.000
_cell.length_b   1.000
_cell.length_c   1.000
_cell.angle_alpha   90.00
_cell.angle_beta   90.00
_cell.angle_gamma   90.00
#
_symmetry.space_group_name_H-M   'P 1'
#
loop_
_entity.id
_entity.type
_entity.pdbx_description
1 polymer ?
#
loop_
_entity_poly.entity_id
_entity_poly.type
_entity_poly.pdbx_seq_one_letter_code
_entity_poly.pdbx_strand_id
1 'polypeptide(L)'
;MKPLLLLALGCSAAFGQLGKTPEECAKRYGPPGKLPQKDQIGYESGGFLIRITFAEGKARAASFHKKSSKGEITDAEVAALLAGFAGGSPWTRDEATTVTSFQRWITEDHKLVAHRYRQSVEIMSSDQIAK
;
A
#
# COMPACT_ATOMS: atom_id res chain seq x y z
N MET A 1 -22.76 -35.46 -23.19
CA MET A 1 -21.31 -35.17 -23.31
C MET A 1 -21.04 -33.86 -22.60
N LYS A 2 -20.17 -33.86 -21.59
CA LYS A 2 -19.81 -32.70 -20.78
C LYS A 2 -18.29 -32.55 -20.87
N PRO A 3 -17.79 -31.42 -21.39
CA PRO A 3 -16.52 -30.88 -20.94
C PRO A 3 -16.79 -29.51 -20.30
N LEU A 4 -16.69 -29.41 -18.98
CA LEU A 4 -15.48 -28.90 -18.32
C LEU A 4 -15.21 -27.44 -18.74
N LEU A 5 -15.96 -26.50 -18.15
CA LEU A 5 -15.62 -25.08 -18.21
C LEU A 5 -14.43 -24.86 -17.27
N LEU A 6 -13.22 -24.88 -17.85
CA LEU A 6 -11.96 -24.62 -17.17
C LEU A 6 -11.89 -23.19 -16.64
N LEU A 7 -11.44 -23.09 -15.38
CA LEU A 7 -10.45 -22.14 -14.88
C LEU A 7 -10.52 -20.69 -15.41
N ALA A 8 -11.25 -19.86 -14.66
CA ALA A 8 -10.80 -18.50 -14.40
C ALA A 8 -10.32 -18.41 -12.95
N LEU A 9 -9.28 -19.18 -12.59
CA LEU A 9 -8.42 -18.76 -11.49
C LEU A 9 -7.71 -17.51 -12.01
N GLY A 10 -8.32 -16.35 -11.76
CA GLY A 10 -7.70 -15.07 -12.02
C GLY A 10 -6.35 -15.08 -11.33
N CYS A 11 -5.29 -15.17 -12.13
CA CYS A 11 -3.97 -14.71 -11.74
C CYS A 11 -4.12 -13.24 -11.38
N SER A 12 -4.49 -12.95 -10.12
CA SER A 12 -4.30 -11.63 -9.53
C SER A 12 -2.80 -11.45 -9.42
N ALA A 13 -2.22 -11.03 -10.54
CA ALA A 13 -0.84 -10.63 -10.63
C ALA A 13 -0.57 -9.65 -9.50
N ALA A 14 0.28 -10.07 -8.56
CA ALA A 14 1.38 -9.27 -8.06
C ALA A 14 1.09 -7.77 -7.84
N PHE A 15 0.22 -7.46 -6.89
CA PHE A 15 0.18 -6.15 -6.24
C PHE A 15 0.00 -6.42 -4.75
N GLY A 16 1.10 -6.40 -3.99
CA GLY A 16 1.00 -6.63 -2.55
C GLY A 16 0.06 -5.59 -1.93
N GLN A 17 -0.92 -6.06 -1.17
CA GLN A 17 -2.02 -5.31 -0.49
C GLN A 17 -2.93 -4.41 -1.34
N LEU A 18 -2.47 -3.80 -2.42
CA LEU A 18 -3.32 -3.04 -3.35
C LEU A 18 -4.14 -4.00 -4.22
N GLY A 19 -5.32 -3.55 -4.66
CA GLY A 19 -6.31 -4.37 -5.36
C GLY A 19 -7.22 -5.20 -4.44
N LYS A 20 -6.94 -5.24 -3.12
CA LYS A 20 -7.75 -5.95 -2.12
C LYS A 20 -9.06 -5.25 -1.79
N THR A 21 -10.06 -6.01 -1.37
CA THR A 21 -11.34 -5.46 -0.90
C THR A 21 -11.24 -4.94 0.54
N PRO A 22 -12.19 -4.10 1.00
CA PRO A 22 -12.27 -3.69 2.40
C PRO A 22 -12.24 -4.85 3.40
N GLU A 23 -12.91 -5.97 3.09
CA GLU A 23 -12.99 -7.15 3.93
C GLU A 23 -11.63 -7.87 4.01
N GLU A 24 -10.90 -7.95 2.90
CA GLU A 24 -9.55 -8.51 2.87
C GLU A 24 -8.54 -7.62 3.60
N CYS A 25 -8.67 -6.30 3.49
CA CYS A 25 -7.92 -5.35 4.29
C CYS A 25 -8.24 -5.50 5.78
N ALA A 26 -9.52 -5.69 6.15
CA ALA A 26 -9.92 -5.90 7.54
C ALA A 26 -9.38 -7.22 8.12
N LYS A 27 -9.33 -8.30 7.33
CA LYS A 27 -8.68 -9.55 7.75
C LYS A 27 -7.20 -9.37 8.09
N ARG A 28 -6.52 -8.44 7.42
CA ARG A 28 -5.10 -8.17 7.63
C ARG A 28 -4.85 -7.18 8.77
N TYR A 29 -5.55 -6.06 8.76
CA TYR A 29 -5.27 -4.93 9.65
C TYR A 29 -6.16 -4.88 10.89
N GLY A 30 -7.17 -5.76 10.96
CA GLY A 30 -8.19 -5.73 11.99
C GLY A 30 -9.43 -4.94 11.56
N PRO A 31 -10.42 -4.80 12.46
CA PRO A 31 -11.63 -4.04 12.16
C PRO A 31 -11.31 -2.58 11.83
N PRO A 32 -12.10 -1.93 10.96
CA PRO A 32 -11.91 -0.53 10.64
C PRO A 32 -12.08 0.35 11.89
N GLY A 33 -11.22 1.35 12.02
CA GLY A 33 -11.30 2.38 13.06
C GLY A 33 -12.36 3.44 12.76
N LYS A 34 -12.57 4.36 13.69
CA LYS A 34 -13.59 5.42 13.60
C LYS A 34 -13.25 6.59 12.66
N LEU A 35 -12.45 6.36 11.61
CA LEU A 35 -11.99 7.40 10.69
C LEU A 35 -12.55 7.20 9.28
N PRO A 36 -13.87 7.29 9.05
CA PRO A 36 -14.38 7.33 7.69
C PRO A 36 -14.11 8.74 7.11
N GLN A 37 -13.25 8.80 6.10
CA GLN A 37 -13.34 9.85 5.08
C GLN A 37 -14.00 9.23 3.85
N LYS A 38 -14.64 10.05 3.02
CA LYS A 38 -15.25 9.58 1.77
C LYS A 38 -14.18 8.82 0.96
N ASP A 39 -14.49 7.59 0.60
CA ASP A 39 -13.62 6.67 -0.16
C ASP A 39 -12.34 6.17 0.56
N GLN A 40 -12.22 6.38 1.88
CA GLN A 40 -11.12 5.86 2.69
C GLN A 40 -11.61 5.07 3.90
N ILE A 41 -10.87 4.01 4.23
CA ILE A 41 -11.06 3.27 5.48
C ILE A 41 -9.78 3.34 6.31
N GLY A 42 -9.93 3.77 7.56
CA GLY A 42 -8.86 3.79 8.54
C GLY A 42 -8.75 2.46 9.28
N TYR A 43 -7.53 1.99 9.51
CA TYR A 43 -7.20 0.83 10.33
C TYR A 43 -6.08 1.18 11.32
N GLU A 44 -5.91 0.34 12.33
CA GLU A 44 -4.86 0.47 13.32
C GLU A 44 -4.13 -0.84 13.49
N SER A 45 -2.84 -0.89 13.12
CA SER A 45 -2.05 -2.11 13.20
C SER A 45 -0.57 -1.81 13.33
N GLY A 46 0.16 -2.59 14.13
CA GLY A 46 1.62 -2.49 14.25
C GLY A 46 2.17 -1.12 14.66
N GLY A 47 1.42 -0.35 15.46
CA GLY A 47 1.82 1.01 15.84
C GLY A 47 1.58 2.10 14.77
N PHE A 48 0.93 1.73 13.66
CA PHE A 48 0.52 2.64 12.61
C PHE A 48 -0.97 2.95 12.67
N LEU A 49 -1.30 4.19 12.29
CA LEU A 49 -2.58 4.54 11.72
C LEU A 49 -2.48 4.32 10.20
N ILE A 50 -3.32 3.46 9.66
CA ILE A 50 -3.30 3.06 8.25
C ILE A 50 -4.54 3.63 7.58
N ARG A 51 -4.38 4.32 6.46
CA ARG A 51 -5.51 4.79 5.64
C ARG A 51 -5.42 4.11 4.29
N ILE A 52 -6.48 3.42 3.89
CA ILE A 52 -6.57 2.79 2.58
C ILE A 52 -7.62 3.54 1.78
N THR A 53 -7.23 4.04 0.61
CA THR A 53 -8.14 4.64 -0.36
C THR A 53 -8.68 3.55 -1.27
N PHE A 54 -9.99 3.48 -1.43
CA PHE A 54 -10.66 2.49 -2.28
C PHE A 54 -11.26 3.17 -3.51
N ALA A 55 -11.11 2.54 -4.67
CA ALA A 55 -11.86 2.87 -5.87
C ALA A 55 -12.40 1.59 -6.49
N GLU A 56 -13.66 1.60 -6.90
CA GLU A 56 -14.34 0.42 -7.47
C GLU A 56 -14.28 -0.79 -6.52
N GLY A 57 -14.38 -0.54 -5.21
CA GLY A 57 -14.33 -1.58 -4.18
C GLY A 57 -12.94 -2.19 -3.92
N LYS A 58 -11.87 -1.63 -4.50
CA LYS A 58 -10.50 -2.14 -4.38
C LYS A 58 -9.53 -1.09 -3.86
N ALA A 59 -8.58 -1.51 -3.02
CA ALA A 59 -7.52 -0.66 -2.49
C ALA A 59 -6.64 -0.11 -3.64
N ARG A 60 -6.48 1.21 -3.72
CA ARG A 60 -5.66 1.89 -4.73
C ARG A 60 -4.43 2.58 -4.15
N ALA A 61 -4.53 3.02 -2.90
CA ALA A 61 -3.43 3.62 -2.16
C ALA A 61 -3.51 3.24 -0.68
N ALA A 62 -2.35 3.24 -0.02
CA ALA A 62 -2.21 2.99 1.39
C ALA A 62 -1.24 4.00 2.01
N SER A 63 -1.70 4.72 3.04
CA SER A 63 -0.87 5.65 3.82
C SER A 63 -0.70 5.11 5.24
N PHE A 64 0.54 4.98 5.68
CA PHE A 64 0.94 4.53 7.00
C PHE A 64 1.48 5.72 7.77
N HIS A 65 0.86 6.07 8.89
CA HIS A 65 1.28 7.15 9.77
C HIS A 65 1.67 6.58 11.12
N LYS A 66 2.71 7.11 11.74
CA LYS A 66 2.98 6.80 13.16
C LYS A 66 1.79 7.26 14.01
N LYS A 67 1.33 6.39 14.92
CA LYS A 67 0.31 6.78 15.91
C LYS A 67 0.80 7.88 16.85
N SER A 68 2.09 7.87 17.19
CA SER A 68 2.71 8.91 18.00
C SER A 68 3.04 10.13 17.13
N SER A 69 2.58 11.31 17.54
CA SER A 69 2.86 12.59 16.88
C SER A 69 4.33 13.00 16.90
N LYS A 70 5.18 12.32 17.70
CA LYS A 70 6.63 12.52 17.75
C LYS A 70 7.43 11.38 17.13
N GLY A 71 6.76 10.32 16.67
CA GLY A 71 7.43 9.18 16.06
C GLY A 71 7.80 9.46 14.61
N GLU A 72 9.04 9.16 14.23
CA GLU A 72 9.48 9.10 12.84
C GLU A 72 9.34 7.67 12.33
N ILE A 73 9.07 7.52 11.03
CA ILE A 73 9.14 6.19 10.41
C ILE A 73 10.60 5.82 10.22
N THR A 74 10.99 4.67 10.74
CA THR A 74 12.37 4.14 10.66
C THR A 74 12.62 3.41 9.34
N ASP A 75 13.89 3.23 8.96
CA ASP A 75 14.26 2.53 7.72
C ASP A 75 13.79 1.06 7.73
N ALA A 76 13.85 0.40 8.90
CA ALA A 76 13.36 -0.96 9.06
C ALA A 76 11.84 -1.06 8.82
N GLU A 77 11.09 -0.06 9.27
CA GLU A 77 9.65 0.00 9.01
C GLU A 77 9.32 0.25 7.55
N VAL A 78 10.05 1.16 6.89
CA VAL A 78 9.94 1.35 5.45
C VAL A 78 10.18 0.03 4.73
N ALA A 79 11.28 -0.67 5.04
CA ALA A 79 11.62 -1.94 4.42
C ALA A 79 10.51 -2.99 4.61
N ALA A 80 9.95 -3.10 5.82
CA ALA A 80 8.85 -4.01 6.11
C ALA A 80 7.56 -3.65 5.33
N LEU A 81 7.24 -2.36 5.23
CA LEU A 81 6.10 -1.88 4.45
C LEU A 81 6.28 -2.19 2.95
N LEU A 82 7.43 -1.84 2.37
CA LEU A 82 7.74 -2.14 0.97
C LEU A 82 7.67 -3.64 0.67
N ALA A 83 8.26 -4.48 1.52
CA ALA A 83 8.21 -5.94 1.37
C ALA A 83 6.76 -6.47 1.37
N GLY A 84 5.88 -5.89 2.20
CA GLY A 84 4.46 -6.26 2.24
C GLY A 84 3.66 -5.89 0.98
N PHE A 85 4.15 -4.94 0.18
CA PHE A 85 3.51 -4.41 -1.02
C PHE A 85 4.18 -4.84 -2.33
N ALA A 86 5.40 -5.38 -2.27
CA ALA A 86 6.20 -5.77 -3.43
C ALA A 86 5.47 -6.68 -4.41
N GLY A 87 4.61 -7.59 -3.94
CA GLY A 87 3.84 -8.49 -4.80
C GLY A 87 4.70 -9.43 -5.66
N GLY A 88 6.00 -9.53 -5.40
CA GLY A 88 6.97 -10.26 -6.22
C GLY A 88 7.90 -9.36 -7.06
N SER A 89 7.61 -8.07 -7.16
CA SER A 89 8.45 -7.08 -7.84
C SER A 89 9.36 -6.35 -6.82
N PRO A 90 10.70 -6.40 -6.97
CA PRO A 90 11.61 -5.68 -6.08
C PRO A 90 11.40 -4.17 -6.14
N TRP A 91 11.80 -3.48 -5.06
CA TRP A 91 11.77 -2.02 -4.97
C TRP A 91 13.14 -1.43 -5.26
N THR A 92 13.18 -0.43 -6.14
CA THR A 92 14.36 0.39 -6.40
C THR A 92 14.14 1.76 -5.79
N ARG A 93 15.11 2.23 -5.00
CA ARG A 93 15.09 3.59 -4.46
C ARG A 93 15.49 4.59 -5.54
N ASP A 94 14.72 5.66 -5.66
CA ASP A 94 15.02 6.77 -6.57
C ASP A 94 16.06 7.69 -5.92
N GLU A 95 17.32 7.58 -6.37
CA GLU A 95 18.44 8.35 -5.85
C GLU A 95 18.38 9.85 -6.21
N ALA A 96 17.52 10.25 -7.16
CA ALA A 96 17.34 11.66 -7.53
C ALA A 96 16.60 12.46 -6.44
N THR A 97 15.97 11.78 -5.47
CA THR A 97 15.39 12.43 -4.28
C THR A 97 16.47 12.75 -3.25
N THR A 98 17.09 13.93 -3.38
CA THR A 98 18.23 14.40 -2.56
C THR A 98 17.86 15.06 -1.23
N VAL A 99 16.56 15.22 -0.95
CA VAL A 99 16.07 15.81 0.30
C VAL A 99 15.86 14.74 1.36
N THR A 100 16.50 14.88 2.53
CA THR A 100 16.37 13.94 3.66
C THR A 100 14.93 13.73 4.14
N SER A 101 14.05 14.72 3.92
CA SER A 101 12.64 14.70 4.31
C SER A 101 11.72 13.93 3.37
N PHE A 102 12.21 13.55 2.17
CA PHE A 102 11.42 12.86 1.16
C PHE A 102 12.26 11.79 0.46
N GLN A 103 11.80 10.55 0.51
CA GLN A 103 12.44 9.44 -0.19
C GLN A 103 11.40 8.74 -1.06
N ARG A 104 11.81 8.33 -2.27
CA ARG A 104 10.93 7.65 -3.22
C ARG A 104 11.48 6.28 -3.59
N TRP A 105 10.58 5.31 -3.74
CA TRP A 105 10.86 4.00 -4.33
C TRP A 105 9.85 3.71 -5.43
N ILE A 106 10.27 2.92 -6.41
CA ILE A 106 9.43 2.40 -7.48
C ILE A 106 9.69 0.90 -7.61
N THR A 107 8.66 0.10 -7.89
CA THR A 107 8.89 -1.31 -8.21
C THR A 107 9.56 -1.45 -9.58
N GLU A 108 10.34 -2.51 -9.80
CA GLU A 108 11.02 -2.74 -11.09
C GLU A 108 10.06 -2.84 -12.29
N ASP A 109 8.81 -3.28 -12.06
CA ASP A 109 7.76 -3.29 -13.07
C ASP A 109 7.07 -1.93 -13.26
N HIS A 110 7.52 -0.89 -12.55
CA HIS A 110 7.01 0.47 -12.57
C HIS A 110 5.54 0.62 -12.19
N LYS A 111 4.93 -0.39 -11.56
CA LYS A 111 3.50 -0.37 -11.25
C LYS A 111 3.19 0.31 -9.91
N LEU A 112 4.11 0.24 -8.95
CA LEU A 112 3.92 0.84 -7.63
C LEU A 112 4.99 1.87 -7.34
N VAL A 113 4.59 2.92 -6.62
CA VAL A 113 5.48 3.93 -6.07
C VAL A 113 5.23 4.06 -4.59
N ALA A 114 6.31 4.25 -3.83
CA ALA A 114 6.26 4.57 -2.42
C ALA A 114 6.94 5.91 -2.15
N HIS A 115 6.31 6.73 -1.34
CA HIS A 115 6.84 7.98 -0.83
C HIS A 115 6.99 7.89 0.68
N ARG A 116 8.18 8.15 1.20
CA ARG A 116 8.42 8.33 2.63
C ARG A 116 8.56 9.80 2.93
N TYR A 117 7.79 10.25 3.89
CA TYR A 117 7.95 11.49 4.63
C TYR A 117 8.43 11.16 6.05
N ARG A 118 8.77 12.19 6.83
CA ARG A 118 9.25 12.04 8.21
C ARG A 118 8.39 11.10 9.07
N GLN A 119 7.07 11.20 8.97
CA GLN A 119 6.13 10.47 9.84
C GLN A 119 5.16 9.56 9.09
N SER A 120 5.31 9.45 7.77
CA SER A 120 4.41 8.66 6.95
C SER A 120 5.08 8.00 5.76
N VAL A 121 4.54 6.86 5.36
CA VAL A 121 4.85 6.21 4.09
C VAL A 121 3.56 6.05 3.34
N GLU A 122 3.54 6.49 2.09
CA GLU A 122 2.42 6.30 1.18
C GLU A 122 2.84 5.36 0.07
N ILE A 123 2.00 4.37 -0.24
CA ILE A 123 2.22 3.40 -1.31
C ILE A 123 1.00 3.43 -2.23
N MET A 124 1.21 3.62 -3.52
CA MET A 124 0.15 3.78 -4.51
C MET A 124 0.56 3.20 -5.86
N SER A 125 -0.43 3.01 -6.73
CA SER A 125 -0.19 2.73 -8.14
C SER A 125 0.46 3.95 -8.84
N SER A 126 1.42 3.69 -9.72
CA SER A 126 2.19 4.76 -10.41
C SER A 126 1.32 5.65 -11.29
N ASP A 127 0.22 5.12 -11.83
CA ASP A 127 -0.78 5.86 -12.60
C ASP A 127 -1.50 6.96 -11.81
N GLN A 128 -1.46 6.90 -10.47
CA GLN A 128 -2.05 7.92 -9.59
C GLN A 128 -1.20 9.17 -9.44
N ILE A 129 0.08 9.15 -9.84
CA ILE A 129 1.02 10.28 -9.69
C ILE A 129 0.90 11.29 -10.84
N ALA A 130 0.31 10.90 -11.97
CA ALA A 130 0.27 11.70 -13.20
C ALA A 130 -0.97 12.62 -13.33
N LYS A 131 -1.59 13.03 -12.22
CA LYS A 131 -2.73 13.97 -12.23
C LYS A 131 -2.41 15.27 -11.50
#